data_AF-A0A6G2QMW1-F1
#
_entry.id   AF-A0A6G2QMW1-F1
#
_cell.length_a   1.000
_cell.length_b   1.000
_cell.length_c   1.000
_cell.angle_alpha   90.00
_cell.angle_beta   90.00
_cell.angle_gamma   90.00
#
_symmetry.space_group_name_H-M   'P 1'
#
loop_
_entity.id
_entity.type
_entity.pdbx_description
1 polymer ?
#
loop_
_entity_poly.entity_id
_entity_poly.type
_entity_poly.pdbx_seq_one_letter_code
_entity_poly.pdbx_strand_id
1 'polypeptide(L)'
;MSRSRLAPGVEIVPVPGRGLALRTAEGEFLGVRTKDADEDALLAVLSGAAPAPADGELGRVLAAFEEAGYLTEEPPRPEWPAARRRVRLLGDRVLTAPLAAQLAALGAEPHTTDAQPRHLDDLLRDDPAAVVWCLDGPVPDGLWDAADRLPGHGVAWLRCHREGRQAYVEPPAVA
;
A
#
# COMPACT_ATOMS: atom_id res chain seq x y z
N MET A 1 15.30 3.72 -0.34
CA MET A 1 14.25 3.49 0.67
C MET A 1 14.65 2.28 1.48
N SER A 2 14.73 2.42 2.80
CA SER A 2 14.91 1.28 3.69
C SER A 2 13.71 0.35 3.56
N ARG A 3 13.95 -0.95 3.42
CA ARG A 3 12.89 -1.95 3.31
C ARG A 3 12.66 -2.58 4.67
N SER A 4 11.40 -2.65 5.08
CA SER A 4 11.01 -3.35 6.30
C SER A 4 11.50 -4.81 6.26
N ARG A 5 12.03 -5.28 7.38
CA ARG A 5 12.43 -6.68 7.60
C ARG A 5 11.30 -7.54 8.15
N LEU A 6 10.18 -6.93 8.53
CA LEU A 6 9.02 -7.65 9.06
C LEU A 6 8.33 -8.45 7.95
N ALA A 7 7.86 -9.65 8.30
CA ALA A 7 7.04 -10.46 7.42
C ALA A 7 5.73 -9.72 7.05
N PRO A 8 5.15 -9.97 5.86
CA PRO A 8 3.89 -9.34 5.45
C PRO A 8 2.77 -9.52 6.48
N GLY A 9 2.07 -8.43 6.79
CA GLY A 9 1.00 -8.40 7.79
C GLY A 9 1.46 -8.29 9.24
N VAL A 10 2.77 -8.39 9.50
CA VAL A 10 3.35 -8.18 10.83
C VAL A 10 3.71 -6.71 11.03
N GLU A 11 3.31 -6.14 12.16
CA GLU A 11 3.58 -4.74 12.52
C GLU A 11 4.12 -4.64 13.96
N ILE A 12 4.94 -3.62 14.23
CA ILE A 12 5.35 -3.26 15.58
C ILE A 12 4.75 -1.90 15.92
N VAL A 13 4.07 -1.84 17.07
CA VAL A 13 3.41 -0.64 17.55
C VAL A 13 3.89 -0.29 18.96
N PRO A 14 4.20 1.00 19.23
CA PRO A 14 4.42 1.46 20.59
C PRO A 14 3.10 1.49 21.36
N VAL A 15 3.10 0.93 22.56
CA VAL A 15 1.97 0.90 23.47
C VAL A 15 2.27 1.80 24.67
N PRO A 16 1.51 2.90 24.86
CA PRO A 16 1.72 3.83 25.96
C PRO A 16 1.79 3.12 27.32
N GLY A 17 2.91 3.29 28.02
CA GLY A 17 3.16 2.68 29.33
C GLY A 17 3.43 1.17 29.34
N ARG A 18 3.60 0.53 28.18
CA ARG A 18 3.81 -0.93 28.06
C ARG A 18 4.94 -1.35 27.10
N GLY A 19 5.65 -0.40 26.50
CA GLY A 19 6.72 -0.68 25.53
C GLY A 19 6.16 -1.06 24.16
N LEU A 20 6.75 -2.04 23.49
CA LEU A 20 6.35 -2.45 22.14
C LEU A 20 5.39 -3.65 22.14
N ALA A 21 4.46 -3.66 21.17
CA ALA A 21 3.66 -4.83 20.83
C ALA A 21 3.84 -5.20 19.37
N LEU A 22 3.87 -6.50 19.10
CA LEU A 22 3.83 -7.08 17.77
C LEU A 22 2.38 -7.43 17.43
N ARG A 23 1.90 -6.94 16.30
CA ARG A 23 0.66 -7.40 15.67
C ARG A 23 1.02 -8.48 14.65
N THR A 24 0.48 -9.69 14.80
CA THR A 24 0.70 -10.78 13.83
C THR A 24 -0.10 -10.55 12.54
N ALA A 25 0.20 -11.32 11.49
CA ALA A 25 -0.55 -11.26 10.23
C ALA A 25 -2.05 -11.59 10.41
N GLU A 26 -2.37 -12.43 11.39
CA GLU A 26 -3.71 -12.83 11.79
C GLU A 26 -4.41 -11.77 12.67
N GLY A 27 -3.67 -10.74 13.10
CA GLY A 27 -4.18 -9.63 13.90
C GLY A 27 -4.13 -9.85 15.41
N GLU A 28 -3.39 -10.85 15.90
CA GLU A 28 -3.14 -11.03 17.33
C GLU A 28 -2.07 -10.06 17.83
N PHE A 29 -2.11 -9.70 19.12
CA PHE A 29 -1.13 -8.80 19.73
C PHE A 29 -0.26 -9.55 20.75
N LEU A 30 1.05 -9.52 20.54
CA LEU A 30 2.06 -10.09 21.43
C LEU A 30 2.90 -8.97 22.05
N GLY A 31 3.12 -9.02 23.36
CA GLY A 31 4.03 -8.09 24.03
C GLY A 31 5.49 -8.39 23.68
N VAL A 32 6.24 -7.38 23.24
CA VAL A 32 7.67 -7.51 22.94
C VAL A 32 8.46 -7.16 24.18
N ARG A 33 9.20 -8.14 24.71
CA ARG A 33 10.11 -7.91 25.85
C ARG A 33 11.51 -7.61 25.33
N THR A 34 11.82 -6.33 25.18
CA THR A 34 13.13 -5.83 24.71
C THR A 34 14.22 -5.87 25.78
N LYS A 35 13.84 -5.99 27.07
CA LYS A 35 14.75 -5.87 28.22
C LYS A 35 15.57 -4.58 28.15
N ASP A 36 16.87 -4.70 27.92
CA ASP A 36 17.83 -3.59 27.84
C ASP A 36 18.13 -3.17 26.39
N ALA A 37 17.48 -3.81 25.39
CA ALA A 37 17.60 -3.37 24.01
C ALA A 37 16.89 -2.02 23.81
N ASP A 38 17.57 -1.13 23.12
CA ASP A 38 17.03 0.15 22.69
C ASP A 38 15.89 -0.07 21.68
N GLU A 39 14.68 0.36 22.04
CA GLU A 39 13.46 0.22 21.22
C GLU A 39 13.56 1.02 19.92
N ASP A 40 14.17 2.20 19.94
CA ASP A 40 14.34 3.04 18.74
C ASP A 40 15.33 2.39 17.78
N ALA A 41 16.41 1.80 18.31
CA ALA A 41 17.36 1.03 17.51
C ALA A 41 16.70 -0.22 16.89
N LEU A 42 15.84 -0.91 17.65
CA LEU A 42 15.06 -2.04 17.13
C LEU A 42 14.14 -1.61 15.98
N LEU A 43 13.38 -0.52 16.16
CA LEU A 43 12.51 0.03 15.10
C LEU A 43 13.30 0.46 13.87
N ALA A 44 14.48 1.07 14.05
CA ALA A 44 15.36 1.43 12.94
C ALA A 44 15.85 0.20 12.16
N VAL A 45 16.19 -0.89 12.83
CA VAL A 45 16.59 -2.14 12.14
C VAL A 45 15.40 -2.79 11.43
N LEU A 46 14.25 -2.89 12.10
CA LEU A 46 13.05 -3.54 11.56
C LEU A 46 12.45 -2.78 10.38
N SER A 47 12.53 -1.45 10.38
CA SER A 47 12.16 -0.60 9.22
C SER A 47 13.22 -0.58 8.10
N GLY A 48 14.35 -1.26 8.32
CA GLY A 48 15.51 -1.33 7.43
C GLY A 48 16.35 -0.06 7.39
N ALA A 49 16.09 0.92 8.26
CA ALA A 49 16.81 2.19 8.34
C ALA A 49 18.23 2.00 8.91
N ALA A 50 18.46 0.91 9.64
CA ALA A 50 19.76 0.51 10.17
C ALA A 50 20.09 -0.97 9.85
N PRO A 51 21.38 -1.33 9.73
CA PRO A 51 21.78 -2.73 9.64
C PRO A 51 21.55 -3.44 10.98
N ALA A 52 21.25 -4.74 10.93
CA ALA A 52 21.15 -5.55 12.14
C ALA A 52 22.53 -5.69 12.81
N PRO A 53 22.63 -5.52 14.14
CA PRO A 53 23.85 -5.83 14.87
C PRO A 53 24.11 -7.34 14.89
N ALA A 54 25.39 -7.72 14.98
CA ALA A 54 25.80 -9.13 15.04
C ALA A 54 25.65 -9.75 16.44
N ASP A 55 25.65 -8.93 17.49
CA ASP A 55 25.64 -9.36 18.89
C ASP A 55 24.88 -8.38 19.82
N GLY A 56 24.74 -8.76 21.09
CA GLY A 56 24.05 -7.97 22.12
C GLY A 56 22.56 -8.25 22.26
N GLU A 57 21.88 -7.51 23.16
CA GLU A 57 20.44 -7.71 23.44
C GLU A 57 19.57 -7.49 22.21
N LEU A 58 19.90 -6.49 21.39
CA LEU A 58 19.18 -6.22 20.15
C LEU A 58 19.29 -7.41 19.17
N GLY A 59 20.48 -8.01 19.04
CA GLY A 59 20.67 -9.24 18.26
C GLY A 59 19.83 -10.41 18.79
N ARG A 60 19.74 -10.57 20.12
CA ARG A 60 18.87 -11.60 20.74
C ARG A 60 17.39 -11.39 20.43
N VAL A 61 16.92 -10.15 20.48
CA VAL A 61 15.52 -9.83 20.15
C VAL A 61 15.24 -10.10 18.67
N LEU A 62 16.14 -9.73 17.77
CA LEU A 62 16.00 -9.99 16.33
C LEU A 62 15.99 -11.49 16.03
N ALA A 63 16.87 -12.27 16.67
CA ALA A 63 16.88 -13.73 16.55
C ALA A 63 15.55 -14.35 17.00
N ALA A 64 14.93 -13.82 18.07
CA ALA A 64 13.61 -14.28 18.51
C ALA A 64 12.50 -13.96 17.50
N PHE A 65 12.58 -12.83 16.79
CA PHE A 65 11.65 -12.52 15.71
C PHE A 65 11.84 -13.46 14.52
N GLU A 66 13.10 -13.77 14.19
CA GLU A 66 13.44 -14.69 13.11
C GLU A 66 12.96 -16.12 13.41
N GLU A 67 13.27 -16.63 14.60
CA GLU A 67 12.84 -17.96 15.07
C GLU A 67 11.32 -18.09 15.09
N ALA A 68 10.60 -17.02 15.43
CA ALA A 68 9.15 -16.98 15.42
C ALA A 68 8.53 -16.75 14.02
N GLY A 69 9.35 -16.56 12.97
CA GLY A 69 8.88 -16.35 11.60
C GLY A 69 8.34 -14.95 11.33
N TYR A 70 8.66 -13.96 12.17
CA TYR A 70 8.22 -12.58 12.01
C TYR A 70 9.15 -11.71 11.16
N LEU A 71 10.33 -12.24 10.80
CA LEU A 71 11.25 -11.61 9.85
C LEU A 71 11.19 -12.29 8.49
N THR A 72 11.52 -11.54 7.44
CA THR A 72 11.71 -12.04 6.08
C THR A 72 13.10 -11.65 5.60
N GLU A 73 13.85 -12.60 5.02
CA GLU A 73 15.20 -12.34 4.48
C GLU A 73 15.15 -11.34 3.32
N GLU A 74 14.14 -11.47 2.46
CA GLU A 74 13.68 -10.46 1.53
C GLU A 74 12.16 -10.59 1.44
N PRO A 75 11.36 -9.51 1.56
CA PRO A 75 9.94 -9.61 1.26
C PRO A 75 9.82 -10.11 -0.18
N PRO A 76 9.02 -11.16 -0.48
CA PRO A 76 8.71 -11.48 -1.86
C PRO A 76 8.19 -10.19 -2.48
N ARG A 77 8.80 -9.76 -3.60
CA ARG A 77 8.25 -8.66 -4.35
C ARG A 77 6.81 -9.08 -4.64
N PRO A 78 5.78 -8.33 -4.21
CA PRO A 78 4.45 -8.60 -4.71
C PRO A 78 4.54 -8.37 -6.22
N GLU A 79 4.73 -9.44 -6.98
CA GLU A 79 4.76 -9.36 -8.42
C GLU A 79 3.31 -9.18 -8.82
N TRP A 80 2.99 -7.95 -9.19
CA TRP A 80 1.70 -7.64 -9.76
C TRP A 80 1.39 -8.68 -10.86
N PRO A 81 0.23 -9.36 -10.85
CA PRO A 81 -0.05 -10.36 -11.86
C PRO A 81 0.08 -9.76 -13.25
N ALA A 82 0.86 -10.37 -14.15
CA ALA A 82 1.16 -9.81 -15.48
C ALA A 82 -0.11 -9.39 -16.23
N ALA A 83 -1.16 -10.22 -16.15
CA ALA A 83 -2.46 -9.95 -16.76
C ALA A 83 -3.24 -8.79 -16.12
N ARG A 84 -2.79 -8.24 -15.00
CA ARG A 84 -3.47 -7.19 -14.23
C ARG A 84 -2.66 -5.91 -14.04
N ARG A 85 -1.49 -5.79 -14.66
CA ARG A 85 -0.56 -4.68 -14.38
C ARG A 85 -1.05 -3.32 -14.86
N ARG A 86 -1.84 -3.28 -15.93
CA ARG A 86 -2.33 -2.02 -16.50
C ARG A 86 -3.39 -1.41 -15.59
N VAL A 87 -3.05 -0.26 -15.02
CA VAL A 87 -3.97 0.53 -14.19
C VAL A 87 -4.09 1.90 -14.81
N ARG A 88 -5.30 2.35 -15.06
CA ARG A 88 -5.53 3.69 -15.60
C ARG A 88 -5.85 4.68 -14.51
N LEU A 89 -5.17 5.82 -14.52
CA LEU A 89 -5.33 6.88 -13.53
C LEU A 89 -5.92 8.13 -14.19
N LEU A 90 -7.00 8.64 -13.61
CA LEU A 90 -7.76 9.78 -14.12
C LEU A 90 -7.92 10.85 -13.04
N GLY A 91 -8.00 12.12 -13.45
CA GLY A 91 -8.23 13.26 -12.55
C GLY A 91 -6.95 14.02 -12.20
N ASP A 92 -6.90 14.56 -10.99
CA ASP A 92 -5.93 15.59 -10.62
C ASP A 92 -4.52 15.04 -10.36
N ARG A 93 -3.54 15.64 -11.03
CA ARG A 93 -2.13 15.21 -11.02
C ARG A 93 -1.51 15.17 -9.63
N VAL A 94 -1.96 16.03 -8.72
CA VAL A 94 -1.49 16.06 -7.34
C VAL A 94 -1.79 14.74 -6.60
N LEU A 95 -2.82 14.00 -7.01
CA LEU A 95 -3.15 12.67 -6.48
C LEU A 95 -2.67 11.55 -7.41
N THR A 96 -2.85 11.69 -8.73
CA THR A 96 -2.50 10.61 -9.67
C THR A 96 -0.99 10.40 -9.82
N ALA A 97 -0.16 11.44 -9.73
CA ALA A 97 1.30 11.30 -9.83
C ALA A 97 1.93 10.50 -8.68
N PRO A 98 1.68 10.81 -7.39
CA PRO A 98 2.21 9.99 -6.30
C PRO A 98 1.65 8.57 -6.32
N LEU A 99 0.37 8.39 -6.68
CA LEU A 99 -0.21 7.07 -6.85
C LEU A 99 0.49 6.26 -7.95
N ALA A 100 0.72 6.86 -9.12
CA ALA A 100 1.46 6.22 -10.21
C ALA A 100 2.85 5.76 -9.77
N ALA A 101 3.59 6.59 -9.03
CA ALA A 101 4.92 6.23 -8.53
C ALA A 101 4.85 5.01 -7.59
N GLN A 102 3.87 4.95 -6.70
CA GLN A 102 3.67 3.81 -5.80
C GLN A 102 3.28 2.54 -6.57
N LEU A 103 2.34 2.65 -7.51
CA LEU A 103 1.92 1.53 -8.36
C LEU A 103 3.08 0.95 -9.16
N ALA A 104 3.88 1.80 -9.80
CA ALA A 104 5.06 1.39 -10.55
C ALA A 104 6.11 0.72 -9.65
N ALA A 105 6.33 1.25 -8.43
CA ALA A 105 7.24 0.64 -7.45
C ALA A 105 6.77 -0.76 -7.00
N LEU A 106 5.46 -1.02 -7.04
CA LEU A 106 4.83 -2.32 -6.78
C LEU A 106 4.74 -3.21 -8.04
N GLY A 107 5.26 -2.76 -9.19
CA GLY A 107 5.31 -3.54 -10.42
C GLY A 107 4.07 -3.45 -11.32
N ALA A 108 3.14 -2.53 -11.06
CA ALA A 108 2.09 -2.17 -12.02
C ALA A 108 2.62 -1.33 -13.18
N GLU A 109 1.77 -1.15 -14.19
CA GLU A 109 1.91 -0.27 -15.33
C GLU A 109 0.82 0.81 -15.27
N PRO A 110 1.00 1.85 -14.44
CA PRO A 110 0.05 2.95 -14.34
C PRO A 110 0.11 3.84 -15.59
N HIS A 111 -1.06 4.13 -16.16
CA HIS A 111 -1.23 5.02 -17.31
C HIS A 111 -2.06 6.23 -16.88
N THR A 112 -1.42 7.38 -16.78
CA THR A 112 -2.09 8.67 -16.51
C THR A 112 -2.52 9.32 -17.81
N THR A 113 -3.70 9.94 -17.83
CA THR A 113 -4.11 10.79 -18.94
C THR A 113 -4.75 12.07 -18.42
N ASP A 114 -4.39 13.20 -19.04
CA ASP A 114 -4.99 14.50 -18.76
C ASP A 114 -6.32 14.67 -19.52
N ALA A 115 -6.62 13.80 -20.49
CA ALA A 115 -7.86 13.82 -21.23
C ALA A 115 -9.00 13.22 -20.39
N GLN A 116 -10.01 14.03 -20.13
CA GLN A 116 -11.25 13.56 -19.52
C GLN A 116 -11.95 12.56 -20.47
N PRO A 117 -12.22 11.33 -20.03
CA PRO A 117 -12.93 10.35 -20.84
C PRO A 117 -14.37 10.81 -21.05
N ARG A 118 -14.89 10.62 -22.26
CA ARG A 118 -16.27 11.00 -22.61
C ARG A 118 -17.18 9.81 -22.70
N HIS A 119 -16.62 8.65 -23.03
CA HIS A 119 -17.36 7.41 -23.25
C HIS A 119 -16.67 6.23 -22.58
N LEU A 120 -17.42 5.14 -22.41
CA LEU A 120 -16.89 3.89 -21.85
C LEU A 120 -15.67 3.38 -22.64
N ASP A 121 -15.67 3.49 -23.96
CA ASP A 121 -14.53 3.08 -24.80
C ASP A 121 -13.25 3.86 -24.47
N ASP A 122 -13.38 5.12 -24.04
CA ASP A 122 -12.22 5.87 -23.57
C ASP A 122 -11.65 5.25 -22.31
N LEU A 123 -12.49 4.71 -21.41
CA LEU A 123 -12.06 4.07 -20.17
C LEU A 123 -11.43 2.69 -20.43
N LEU A 124 -11.95 1.94 -21.41
CA LEU A 124 -11.50 0.59 -21.77
C LEU A 124 -10.25 0.56 -22.66
N ARG A 125 -9.83 1.71 -23.20
CA ARG A 125 -8.63 1.79 -24.06
C ARG A 125 -7.40 1.23 -23.33
N ASP A 126 -6.65 0.42 -24.07
CA ASP A 126 -5.44 -0.33 -23.66
C ASP A 126 -5.70 -1.50 -22.69
N ASP A 127 -6.96 -1.92 -22.55
CA ASP A 127 -7.39 -3.07 -21.74
C ASP A 127 -6.85 -2.98 -20.29
N PRO A 128 -7.27 -1.94 -19.53
CA PRO A 128 -6.83 -1.77 -18.15
C PRO A 128 -7.51 -2.79 -17.26
N ALA A 129 -6.77 -3.34 -16.30
CA ALA A 129 -7.36 -4.21 -15.28
C ALA A 129 -8.14 -3.40 -14.22
N ALA A 130 -7.78 -2.12 -14.04
CA ALA A 130 -8.48 -1.20 -13.17
C ALA A 130 -8.44 0.24 -13.68
N VAL A 131 -9.50 0.99 -13.41
CA VAL A 131 -9.56 2.45 -13.56
C VAL A 131 -9.67 3.10 -12.19
N VAL A 132 -8.76 4.00 -11.84
CA VAL A 132 -8.78 4.76 -10.59
C VAL A 132 -8.98 6.23 -10.90
N TRP A 133 -10.08 6.79 -10.38
CA TRP A 133 -10.35 8.22 -10.46
C TRP A 133 -9.88 8.91 -9.19
N CYS A 134 -9.08 9.97 -9.32
CA CYS A 134 -8.60 10.73 -8.19
C CYS A 134 -8.83 12.24 -8.39
N LEU A 135 -9.67 12.84 -7.57
CA LEU A 135 -10.03 14.27 -7.67
C LEU A 135 -9.57 15.07 -6.47
N ASP A 136 -9.01 16.24 -6.73
CA ASP A 136 -8.57 17.20 -5.73
C ASP A 136 -9.54 18.39 -5.63
N GLY A 137 -10.82 18.07 -5.48
CA GLY A 137 -11.89 19.06 -5.46
C GLY A 137 -13.27 18.43 -5.56
N PRO A 138 -14.31 19.27 -5.68
CA PRO A 138 -15.69 18.82 -5.82
C PRO A 138 -15.86 17.98 -7.07
N VAL A 139 -16.69 16.94 -6.96
CA VAL A 139 -16.98 16.01 -8.06
C VAL A 139 -17.99 16.63 -9.02
N PRO A 140 -17.68 16.76 -10.33
CA PRO A 140 -18.65 17.15 -11.34
C PRO A 140 -19.79 16.14 -11.51
N ASP A 141 -20.99 16.63 -11.76
CA ASP A 141 -22.16 15.78 -12.04
C ASP A 141 -21.91 14.84 -13.23
N GLY A 142 -22.33 13.58 -13.08
CA GLY A 142 -22.28 12.56 -14.14
C GLY A 142 -20.88 12.08 -14.52
N LEU A 143 -19.82 12.55 -13.85
CA LEU A 143 -18.44 12.21 -14.18
C LEU A 143 -18.18 10.69 -14.20
N TRP A 144 -18.87 9.96 -13.32
CA TRP A 144 -18.65 8.53 -13.11
C TRP A 144 -19.71 7.62 -13.74
N ASP A 145 -20.70 8.16 -14.45
CA ASP A 145 -21.82 7.38 -15.01
C ASP A 145 -21.35 6.26 -15.95
N ALA A 146 -20.27 6.51 -16.70
CA ALA A 146 -19.67 5.51 -17.57
C ALA A 146 -18.86 4.46 -16.80
N ALA A 147 -18.32 4.81 -15.63
CA ALA A 147 -17.47 3.95 -14.83
C ALA A 147 -18.25 2.79 -14.19
N ASP A 148 -19.53 3.00 -13.85
CA ASP A 148 -20.43 1.95 -13.33
C ASP A 148 -20.58 0.75 -14.28
N ARG A 149 -20.28 0.93 -15.57
CA ARG A 149 -20.33 -0.16 -16.56
C ARG A 149 -19.05 -1.01 -16.60
N LEU A 150 -17.92 -0.49 -16.08
CA LEU A 150 -16.61 -1.16 -16.14
C LEU A 150 -16.61 -2.60 -15.58
N PRO A 151 -17.27 -2.91 -14.45
CA PRO A 151 -17.33 -4.27 -13.94
C PRO A 151 -17.93 -5.26 -14.97
N GLY A 152 -18.93 -4.83 -15.75
CA GLY A 152 -19.51 -5.64 -16.83
C GLY A 152 -18.53 -6.01 -17.95
N HIS A 153 -17.38 -5.34 -18.00
CA HIS A 153 -16.27 -5.60 -18.92
C HIS A 153 -15.06 -6.25 -18.25
N GLY A 154 -15.20 -6.72 -17.00
CA GLY A 154 -14.10 -7.32 -16.23
C GLY A 154 -13.07 -6.31 -15.73
N VAL A 155 -13.37 -5.02 -15.82
CA VAL A 155 -12.49 -3.93 -15.37
C VAL A 155 -12.95 -3.45 -14.01
N ALA A 156 -12.07 -3.52 -13.01
CA ALA A 156 -12.35 -2.94 -11.70
C ALA A 156 -12.33 -1.41 -11.78
N TRP A 157 -13.07 -0.72 -10.92
CA TRP A 157 -12.87 0.72 -10.77
C TRP A 157 -13.01 1.20 -9.35
N LEU A 158 -12.29 2.27 -9.02
CA LEU A 158 -12.29 2.88 -7.70
C LEU A 158 -12.22 4.40 -7.86
N ARG A 159 -12.84 5.12 -6.92
CA ARG A 159 -12.77 6.57 -6.84
C ARG A 159 -12.20 7.02 -5.50
N CYS A 160 -11.34 8.03 -5.61
CA CYS A 160 -10.66 8.71 -4.54
C CYS A 160 -10.91 10.21 -4.73
N HIS A 161 -11.30 10.95 -3.70
CA HIS A 161 -11.40 12.40 -3.81
C HIS A 161 -11.07 13.10 -2.49
N ARG A 162 -10.51 14.31 -2.60
CA ARG A 162 -10.15 15.14 -1.46
C ARG A 162 -10.94 16.43 -1.48
N GLU A 163 -11.68 16.69 -0.40
CA GLU A 163 -12.38 17.96 -0.16
C GLU A 163 -11.82 18.61 1.11
N GLY A 164 -11.05 19.68 0.90
CA GLY A 164 -10.35 20.37 1.98
C GLY A 164 -9.39 19.45 2.73
N ARG A 165 -9.73 19.13 3.98
CA ARG A 165 -8.92 18.27 4.88
C ARG A 165 -9.39 16.81 4.91
N GLN A 166 -10.45 16.48 4.21
CA GLN A 166 -11.02 15.13 4.17
C GLN A 166 -10.63 14.46 2.86
N ALA A 167 -10.24 13.19 2.95
CA ALA A 167 -10.02 12.32 1.81
C ALA A 167 -11.01 11.16 1.90
N TYR A 168 -11.68 10.89 0.80
CA TYR A 168 -12.62 9.81 0.64
C TYR A 168 -11.99 8.79 -0.30
N VAL A 169 -11.93 7.54 0.15
CA VAL A 169 -11.54 6.40 -0.67
C VAL A 169 -12.72 5.45 -0.64
N GLU A 170 -13.37 5.28 -1.78
CA GLU A 170 -14.54 4.42 -1.87
C GLU A 170 -14.13 2.97 -2.16
N PRO A 171 -14.95 1.99 -1.76
CA PRO A 171 -14.68 0.59 -2.09
C PRO A 171 -14.52 0.39 -3.59
N PRO A 172 -13.63 -0.53 -4.02
CA PRO A 172 -13.54 -0.87 -5.43
C PRO A 172 -14.83 -1.56 -5.89
N ALA A 173 -15.32 -1.15 -7.05
CA ALA A 173 -16.36 -1.84 -7.78
C ALA A 173 -15.72 -2.88 -8.70
N VAL A 174 -16.18 -4.12 -8.56
CA VAL A 174 -15.69 -5.31 -9.28
C VAL A 174 -16.88 -6.17 -9.70
N ALA A 175 -16.66 -7.08 -10.66
CA ALA A 175 -17.66 -8.07 -11.08
C ALA A 175 -17.77 -9.25 -10.11
#